data_AF-A0A2T2VD85-F1
#
_entry.id   AF-A0A2T2VD85-F1
#
_cell.length_a   1.000
_cell.length_b   1.000
_cell.length_c   1.000
_cell.angle_alpha   90.00
_cell.angle_beta   90.00
_cell.angle_gamma   90.00
#
_symmetry.space_group_name_H-M   'P 1'
#
loop_
_entity.id
_entity.type
_entity.pdbx_description
1 polymer ?
#
loop_
_entity_poly.entity_id
_entity_poly.type
_entity_poly.pdbx_seq_one_letter_code
_entity_poly.pdbx_strand_id
1 'polypeptide(L)' 'MRQFVIQLVILAICSQGVAQIPNSSFENWESVSGYPEPEMWNTSNELTSTFGTNLVTKDTTKAE' A
#
# COMPACT_ATOMS: atom_id res chain seq x y z
N MET A 1 -28.94 2.30 -31.99
CA MET A 1 -28.80 1.27 -30.93
C MET A 1 -27.36 0.80 -30.74
N ARG A 2 -26.63 0.35 -31.78
CA ARG A 2 -25.21 -0.09 -31.65
C ARG A 2 -24.26 0.94 -31.00
N GLN A 3 -24.37 2.21 -31.39
CA GLN A 3 -23.55 3.33 -30.86
C GLN A 3 -23.77 3.58 -29.36
N PHE A 4 -25.03 3.51 -28.91
CA PHE A 4 -25.40 3.70 -27.50
C PHE A 4 -24.89 2.56 -26.61
N VAL A 5 -24.91 1.32 -27.11
CA VAL A 5 -24.37 0.16 -26.38
C VAL A 5 -22.86 0.31 -26.18
N ILE A 6 -22.13 0.75 -27.20
CA ILE A 6 -20.68 0.96 -27.10
C ILE A 6 -20.33 2.05 -26.07
N GLN A 7 -21.10 3.15 -26.03
CA GLN A 7 -20.88 4.22 -25.04
C GLN A 7 -21.13 3.76 -23.59
N LEU A 8 -22.15 2.93 -23.37
CA LEU A 8 -22.42 2.34 -22.04
C LEU A 8 -21.32 1.38 -21.59
N VAL A 9 -20.77 0.59 -22.53
CA VAL A 9 -19.64 -0.31 -22.25
C VAL A 9 -18.39 0.48 -21.86
N ILE A 10 -18.08 1.58 -22.56
CA ILE A 10 -16.92 2.43 -22.25
C ILE A 10 -17.07 3.08 -20.87
N LEU A 11 -18.25 3.62 -20.56
CA LEU A 11 -18.50 4.26 -19.25
C LEU A 11 -18.33 3.28 -18.07
N ALA A 12 -18.77 2.03 -18.24
CA ALA A 12 -18.60 0.98 -17.23
C ALA A 12 -17.11 0.63 -16.99
N ILE A 13 -16.29 0.62 -18.04
CA ILE A 13 -14.84 0.35 -17.93
C ILE A 13 -14.12 1.52 -17.24
N CYS A 14 -14.46 2.76 -17.56
CA CYS A 14 -13.83 3.95 -16.96
C CYS A 14 -14.11 4.10 -15.45
N SER A 15 -15.20 3.52 -14.94
CA SER A 15 -15.56 3.61 -13.52
C SER A 15 -14.70 2.75 -12.57
N GLN A 16 -13.88 1.85 -13.10
CA GLN A 16 -13.09 0.91 -12.30
C GLN A 16 -11.67 1.41 -11.97
N GLY A 17 -11.31 2.63 -12.39
CA GLY A 17 -9.98 3.19 -12.23
C GLY A 17 -9.78 4.00 -10.95
N VAL A 18 -9.79 3.36 -9.78
CA VAL A 18 -9.16 3.94 -8.58
C VAL A 18 -8.08 2.98 -8.12
N ALA A 19 -6.84 3.17 -8.60
CA ALA A 19 -5.69 2.48 -8.04
C ALA A 19 -5.45 3.06 -6.64
N GLN A 20 -6.12 2.51 -5.63
CA GLN A 20 -5.88 2.89 -4.24
C GLN A 20 -4.48 2.42 -3.86
N ILE A 21 -3.61 3.36 -3.49
CA ILE A 21 -2.33 3.02 -2.89
C ILE A 21 -2.63 2.46 -1.49
N PRO A 22 -2.38 1.17 -1.23
CA PRO A 22 -2.66 0.57 0.06
C PRO A 22 -1.86 1.29 1.14
N ASN A 23 -2.48 1.56 2.30
CA ASN A 23 -1.82 2.15 3.46
C ASN A 23 -0.95 3.38 3.11
N SER A 24 -1.45 4.26 2.23
CA SER A 24 -0.66 5.39 1.68
C SER A 24 -0.17 6.40 2.71
N SER A 25 -0.79 6.43 3.90
CA SER A 25 -0.37 7.27 5.01
C SER A 25 0.67 6.62 5.91
N PHE A 26 0.95 5.32 5.74
CA PHE A 26 1.84 4.52 6.60
C PHE A 26 1.42 4.52 8.08
N GLU A 27 0.12 4.55 8.35
CA GLU A 27 -0.43 4.55 9.71
C GLU A 27 -0.78 3.14 10.21
N ASN A 28 -0.93 2.17 9.29
CA ASN A 28 -1.24 0.78 9.64
C ASN A 28 0.04 -0.06 9.62
N TRP A 29 0.28 -0.81 10.70
CA TRP A 29 1.48 -1.61 10.90
C TRP A 29 1.11 -2.99 11.42
N GLU A 30 1.81 -4.01 10.94
CA GLU A 30 1.69 -5.39 11.38
C GLU A 30 3.00 -5.89 12.00
N SER A 31 2.94 -6.99 12.76
CA SER A 31 4.13 -7.61 13.36
C SER A 31 4.54 -8.82 12.54
N VAL A 32 5.64 -8.70 11.79
CA VAL A 32 6.22 -9.79 11.00
C VAL A 32 7.50 -10.25 11.66
N SER A 33 7.63 -11.55 11.93
CA SER A 33 8.85 -12.15 12.48
C SER A 33 9.40 -11.46 13.75
N GLY A 34 8.52 -10.84 14.55
CA GLY A 34 8.86 -10.18 15.82
C GLY A 34 9.23 -8.70 15.73
N TYR A 35 9.11 -8.06 14.57
CA TYR A 35 9.34 -6.61 14.38
C TYR A 35 8.17 -5.96 13.61
N PRO A 36 7.95 -4.63 13.77
CA PRO A 36 6.87 -3.94 13.07
C PRO A 36 7.21 -3.68 11.60
N GLU A 37 6.25 -3.93 10.71
CA GLU A 37 6.29 -3.64 9.28
C GLU A 37 5.05 -2.85 8.83
N PRO A 38 5.16 -1.96 7.84
CA PRO A 38 4.02 -1.27 7.28
C PRO A 38 3.11 -2.25 6.53
N GLU A 39 1.82 -2.27 6.88
CA GLU A 39 0.86 -3.21 6.31
C GLU A 39 0.78 -3.05 4.78
N MET A 40 0.85 -4.18 4.04
CA MET A 40 0.84 -4.23 2.57
C MET A 40 2.08 -3.62 1.87
N TRP A 41 3.18 -3.42 2.59
CA TRP A 41 4.44 -2.95 2.03
C TRP A 41 5.58 -3.89 2.38
N ASN A 42 6.47 -4.13 1.41
CA ASN A 42 7.70 -4.88 1.65
C ASN A 42 8.81 -3.93 2.09
N THR A 43 9.63 -4.36 3.05
CA THR A 43 10.84 -3.65 3.43
C THR A 43 12.05 -4.59 3.42
N SER A 44 13.24 -4.03 3.61
CA SER A 44 14.46 -4.82 3.76
C SER A 44 14.67 -5.33 5.21
N ASN A 45 13.73 -5.11 6.13
CA ASN A 45 13.88 -5.50 7.53
C ASN A 45 14.02 -7.01 7.71
N GLU A 46 13.39 -7.83 6.87
CA GLU A 46 13.60 -9.29 6.91
C GLU A 46 15.09 -9.65 6.76
N LEU A 47 15.77 -9.00 5.80
CA LEU A 47 17.20 -9.21 5.59
C LEU A 47 18.02 -8.60 6.72
N THR A 48 17.75 -7.35 7.09
CA THR A 48 18.62 -6.61 8.02
C THR A 48 18.43 -7.01 9.48
N SER A 49 17.24 -7.50 9.86
CA SER A 49 16.96 -7.97 11.22
C SER A 49 17.83 -9.18 11.58
N THR A 50 18.19 -10.02 10.60
CA THR A 50 19.17 -11.11 10.76
C THR A 50 20.56 -10.59 11.18
N PHE A 51 20.89 -9.35 10.81
CA PHE A 51 22.12 -8.65 11.23
C PHE A 51 21.91 -7.75 12.46
N GLY A 52 20.76 -7.86 13.13
CA GLY A 52 20.43 -7.14 14.36
C GLY A 52 20.00 -5.68 14.15
N THR A 53 19.56 -5.30 12.95
CA THR A 53 19.13 -3.92 12.65
C THR A 53 17.87 -3.87 11.79
N ASN A 54 17.01 -2.87 12.04
CA ASN A 54 15.81 -2.61 11.25
C ASN A 54 16.00 -1.29 10.50
N LEU A 55 15.90 -1.32 9.18
CA LEU A 55 16.03 -0.12 8.33
C LEU A 55 14.75 0.72 8.29
N VAL A 56 13.59 0.08 8.43
CA VAL A 56 12.29 0.76 8.46
C VAL A 56 11.68 0.59 9.85
N THR A 57 11.29 1.70 10.46
CA THR A 57 10.65 1.73 11.78
C THR A 57 9.50 2.72 11.77
N LYS A 58 8.50 2.49 12.63
CA LYS A 58 7.42 3.44 12.84
C LYS A 58 7.94 4.67 13.58
N ASP A 59 7.59 5.86 13.11
CA ASP A 59 7.79 7.10 13.85
C ASP A 59 6.43 7.71 14.19
N THR A 60 6.31 8.22 15.41
CA THR A 60 5.09 8.91 15.90
C THR A 60 5.35 10.38 16.18
N THR A 61 6.57 10.84 15.90
CA THR A 61 6.97 12.22 16.02
C THR A 61 6.35 13.01 14.87
N LYS A 62 5.64 14.10 15.18
CA LYS A 62 5.14 15.00 14.14
C LYS A 62 6.34 15.58 13.40
N ALA A 63 6.33 15.49 12.07
CA ALA A 63 7.28 16.25 11.24
C ALA A 63 7.08 17.75 11.51
N GLU A 64 8.14 18.42 11.94
CA GLU A 64 8.18 19.87 12.21
C GLU A 64 8.14 20.71 10.93
#